data_AF-A0A439RFJ4-F1
#
_entry.id   AF-A0A439RFJ4-F1
#
_cell.length_a   1.000
_cell.length_b   1.000
_cell.length_c   1.000
_cell.angle_alpha   90.00
_cell.angle_beta   90.00
_cell.angle_gamma   90.00
#
_symmetry.space_group_name_H-M   'P 1'
#
loop_
_entity.id
_entity.type
_entity.pdbx_description
1 polymer ?
#
loop_
_entity_poly.entity_id
_entity_poly.type
_entity_poly.pdbx_seq_one_letter_code
_entity_poly.pdbx_strand_id
1 'polypeptide(L)'
;MSDDKKFKVRNYIDSAQLKADSAINKLDLSSAMMDQASRLVEYGELHAKAARQVDDVEIILENTIAAVARRLRDEAAASGEKVTEVKLDQAVTRHPKVITAKKALNEAKQIEAVAKIAVEAFKHRRDMLVQLGAYERKEMEGEIAVRVRESREQRLESSKDAVLAIRRAAAESQQ
;
A
#
# COMPACT_ATOMS: atom_id res chain seq x y z
N MET A 1 15.31 35.67 -23.00
CA MET A 1 14.51 34.54 -23.49
C MET A 1 14.24 33.61 -22.31
N SER A 2 12.97 33.25 -22.17
CA SER A 2 12.36 32.69 -20.96
C SER A 2 12.73 31.23 -20.76
N ASP A 3 13.61 30.95 -19.80
CA ASP A 3 13.85 29.58 -19.31
C ASP A 3 12.71 29.20 -18.36
N ASP A 4 11.52 29.00 -18.94
CA ASP A 4 10.32 28.54 -18.22
C ASP A 4 10.44 27.03 -18.03
N LYS A 5 11.36 26.61 -17.15
CA LYS A 5 11.45 25.22 -16.70
C LYS A 5 10.13 24.88 -16.01
N LYS A 6 9.23 24.23 -16.75
CA LYS A 6 8.00 23.66 -16.20
C LYS A 6 8.37 22.77 -15.02
N PHE A 7 7.79 23.05 -13.86
CA PHE A 7 7.88 22.20 -12.68
C PHE A 7 7.44 20.78 -13.07
N LYS A 8 8.38 19.83 -13.06
CA LYS A 8 8.09 18.45 -13.45
C LYS A 8 7.88 17.63 -12.19
N VAL A 9 6.62 17.51 -11.79
CA VAL A 9 6.21 16.60 -10.73
C VAL A 9 6.21 15.18 -11.30
N ARG A 10 6.92 14.27 -10.65
CA ARG A 10 6.96 12.86 -11.06
C ARG A 10 5.94 12.06 -10.27
N ASN A 11 5.16 11.26 -11.00
CA ASN A 11 4.36 10.22 -10.38
C ASN A 11 5.24 9.00 -10.04
N TYR A 12 5.13 8.53 -8.80
CA TYR A 12 5.86 7.37 -8.29
C TYR A 12 4.99 6.12 -8.16
N ILE A 13 3.67 6.26 -8.24
CA ILE A 13 2.73 5.16 -8.03
C ILE A 13 1.87 4.95 -9.28
N ASP A 14 1.91 3.73 -9.80
CA ASP A 14 0.90 3.25 -10.74
C ASP A 14 -0.24 2.60 -9.96
N SER A 15 -1.44 3.18 -10.06
CA SER A 15 -2.63 2.68 -9.36
C SER A 15 -3.08 1.30 -9.84
N ALA A 16 -2.86 0.96 -11.12
CA ALA A 16 -3.21 -0.35 -11.66
C ALA A 16 -2.27 -1.41 -11.08
N GLN A 17 -0.97 -1.12 -11.03
CA GLN A 17 0.03 -1.99 -10.43
C GLN A 17 -0.19 -2.16 -8.93
N LEU A 18 -0.48 -1.07 -8.20
CA LEU A 18 -0.80 -1.13 -6.76
C LEU A 18 -2.00 -2.04 -6.47
N LYS A 19 -3.06 -1.97 -7.29
CA LYS A 19 -4.22 -2.84 -7.15
C LYS A 19 -3.86 -4.31 -7.36
N ALA A 20 -3.01 -4.59 -8.34
CA ALA A 20 -2.55 -5.96 -8.60
C ALA A 20 -1.66 -6.49 -7.46
N ASP A 21 -0.68 -5.71 -7.02
CA ASP A 21 0.29 -6.14 -5.99
C ASP A 21 -0.32 -6.23 -4.59
N SER A 22 -1.36 -5.44 -4.29
CA SER A 22 -2.08 -5.51 -3.01
C SER A 22 -3.07 -6.67 -2.92
N ALA A 23 -3.41 -7.31 -4.04
CA ALA A 23 -4.30 -8.46 -4.05
C ALA A 23 -3.68 -9.67 -3.33
N ILE A 24 -4.55 -10.52 -2.76
CA ILE A 24 -4.16 -11.79 -2.16
C ILE A 24 -4.75 -12.91 -3.02
N ASN A 25 -3.87 -13.79 -3.51
CA ASN A 25 -4.28 -15.05 -4.11
C ASN A 25 -4.37 -16.12 -3.01
N LYS A 26 -5.58 -16.59 -2.71
CA LYS A 26 -5.80 -17.65 -1.70
C LYS A 26 -5.21 -19.00 -2.10
N LEU A 27 -5.05 -19.26 -3.40
CA LEU A 27 -4.49 -20.51 -3.88
C LEU A 27 -2.96 -20.58 -3.69
N ASP A 28 -2.33 -19.45 -3.42
CA ASP A 28 -0.89 -19.34 -3.20
C ASP A 28 -0.59 -18.38 -2.04
N LEU A 29 -1.01 -18.78 -0.84
CA LEU A 29 -0.81 -17.99 0.37
C LEU A 29 0.68 -17.93 0.77
N SER A 30 1.45 -18.99 0.47
CA SER A 30 2.88 -19.07 0.80
C SER A 30 3.69 -17.99 0.09
N SER A 31 3.54 -17.84 -1.23
CA SER A 31 4.23 -16.77 -1.97
C SER A 31 3.75 -15.39 -1.51
N ALA A 32 2.45 -15.22 -1.28
CA ALA A 32 1.89 -13.95 -0.81
C ALA A 32 2.47 -13.51 0.55
N MET A 33 2.73 -14.46 1.46
CA MET A 33 3.39 -14.24 2.76
C MET A 33 4.87 -13.93 2.62
N MET A 34 5.60 -14.65 1.75
CA MET A 34 7.03 -14.42 1.50
C MET A 34 7.29 -13.02 0.92
N ASP A 35 6.45 -12.60 -0.02
CA ASP A 35 6.65 -11.34 -0.74
C ASP A 35 6.20 -10.12 0.07
N GLN A 36 5.38 -10.29 1.10
CA GLN A 36 4.75 -9.20 1.86
C GLN A 36 5.75 -8.14 2.36
N ALA A 37 6.88 -8.57 2.92
CA ALA A 37 7.89 -7.64 3.43
C ALA A 37 8.59 -6.88 2.29
N SER A 38 8.91 -7.58 1.20
CA SER A 38 9.56 -6.98 0.03
C SER A 38 8.70 -5.90 -0.62
N ARG A 39 7.40 -6.15 -0.77
CA ARG A 39 6.43 -5.17 -1.30
C ARG A 39 6.27 -3.96 -0.40
N LEU A 40 6.22 -4.16 0.92
CA LEU A 40 6.16 -3.04 1.86
C LEU A 40 7.40 -2.12 1.74
N VAL A 41 8.58 -2.70 1.56
CA VAL A 41 9.83 -1.93 1.36
C VAL A 41 9.80 -1.17 0.03
N GLU A 42 9.41 -1.84 -1.06
CA GLU A 42 9.29 -1.23 -2.39
C GLU A 42 8.38 0.03 -2.36
N TYR A 43 7.16 -0.12 -1.85
CA TYR A 43 6.23 1.01 -1.77
C TYR A 43 6.62 2.03 -0.70
N GLY A 44 7.34 1.61 0.35
CA GLY A 44 7.94 2.52 1.33
C GLY A 44 9.00 3.43 0.72
N GLU A 45 9.84 2.91 -0.18
CA GLU A 45 10.83 3.68 -0.93
C GLU A 45 10.15 4.68 -1.88
N LEU A 46 9.10 4.25 -2.59
CA LEU A 46 8.31 5.12 -3.46
C LEU A 46 7.66 6.27 -2.69
N HIS A 47 7.13 5.99 -1.49
CA HIS A 47 6.61 7.02 -0.59
C HIS A 47 7.71 7.98 -0.13
N ALA A 48 8.90 7.50 0.25
CA ALA A 48 10.01 8.37 0.64
C ALA A 48 10.46 9.29 -0.50
N LYS A 49 10.48 8.79 -1.74
CA LYS A 49 10.79 9.58 -2.94
C LYS A 49 9.73 10.65 -3.20
N ALA A 50 8.44 10.32 -3.03
CA ALA A 50 7.35 11.27 -3.17
C ALA A 50 7.39 12.36 -2.07
N ALA A 51 7.67 11.99 -0.82
CA ALA A 51 7.84 12.94 0.28
C ALA A 51 8.99 13.92 0.02
N ARG A 52 10.15 13.41 -0.42
CA ARG A 52 11.27 14.27 -0.82
C ARG A 52 10.88 15.25 -1.95
N GLN A 53 10.08 14.81 -2.91
CA GLN A 53 9.61 15.68 -3.99
C GLN A 53 8.71 16.80 -3.47
N VAL A 54 7.90 16.55 -2.44
CA VAL A 54 7.12 17.61 -1.77
C VAL A 54 8.08 18.64 -1.17
N ASP A 55 9.06 18.20 -0.38
CA ASP A 55 10.05 19.09 0.25
C ASP A 55 10.81 19.92 -0.78
N ASP A 56 11.29 19.29 -1.86
CA ASP A 56 11.99 19.96 -2.95
C ASP A 56 11.11 21.04 -3.61
N VAL A 57 9.82 20.75 -3.83
CA VAL A 57 8.88 21.72 -4.44
C VAL A 57 8.50 22.84 -3.48
N GLU A 58 8.42 22.58 -2.17
CA GLU A 58 8.20 23.62 -1.16
C GLU A 58 9.35 24.63 -1.16
N ILE A 59 10.60 24.16 -1.17
CA ILE A 59 11.79 25.02 -1.27
C ILE A 59 11.76 25.86 -2.56
N ILE A 60 11.38 25.26 -3.69
CA ILE A 60 11.30 26.02 -4.96
C ILE A 60 10.17 27.06 -4.92
N LEU A 61 9.02 26.74 -4.30
CA LEU A 61 7.92 27.69 -4.13
C LEU A 61 8.37 28.90 -3.30
N GLU A 62 9.03 28.68 -2.17
CA GLU A 62 9.55 29.76 -1.31
C GLU A 62 10.54 30.64 -2.07
N ASN A 63 11.50 30.04 -2.78
CA ASN A 63 12.45 30.75 -3.62
C ASN A 63 11.75 31.55 -4.74
N THR A 64 10.70 30.99 -5.34
CA THR A 64 9.91 31.66 -6.39
C THR A 64 9.16 32.86 -5.83
N ILE A 65 8.55 32.73 -4.66
CA ILE A 65 7.88 33.84 -3.95
C ILE A 65 8.88 34.95 -3.66
N ALA A 66 10.05 34.63 -3.10
CA ALA A 66 11.09 35.60 -2.79
C ALA A 66 11.62 36.33 -4.05
N ALA A 67 11.87 35.59 -5.13
CA ALA A 67 12.34 36.14 -6.39
C ALA A 67 11.31 37.08 -7.05
N VAL A 68 10.03 36.70 -7.05
CA VAL A 68 8.94 37.52 -7.57
C VAL A 68 8.73 38.77 -6.72
N ALA A 69 8.73 38.63 -5.39
CA ALA A 69 8.59 39.77 -4.48
C ALA A 69 9.72 40.79 -4.67
N ARG A 70 10.97 40.33 -4.79
CA ARG A 70 12.11 41.20 -5.08
C ARG A 70 11.94 41.93 -6.41
N ARG A 71 11.60 41.20 -7.47
CA ARG A 71 11.40 41.79 -8.80
C ARG A 71 10.30 42.86 -8.80
N LEU A 72 9.16 42.59 -8.17
CA LEU A 72 8.06 43.56 -8.09
C LEU A 72 8.44 44.81 -7.28
N ARG A 73 9.26 44.67 -6.22
CA ARG A 73 9.81 45.82 -5.49
C ARG A 73 10.74 46.65 -6.36
N ASP A 74 11.63 46.00 -7.10
CA ASP A 74 12.59 46.69 -7.99
C ASP A 74 11.84 47.43 -9.12
N GLU A 75 10.80 46.82 -9.70
CA GLU A 75 9.93 47.44 -10.71
C GLU A 75 9.15 48.64 -10.15
N ALA A 76 8.61 48.55 -8.93
CA ALA A 76 7.92 49.65 -8.27
C ALA A 76 8.85 50.81 -7.88
N ALA A 77 10.06 50.50 -7.43
CA ALA A 77 11.07 51.51 -7.14
C ALA A 77 11.48 52.27 -8.42
N ALA A 78 11.62 51.57 -9.55
CA ALA A 78 11.94 52.17 -10.84
C ALA A 78 10.80 53.05 -11.40
N SER A 79 9.54 52.72 -11.13
CA SER A 79 8.38 53.52 -11.53
C SER A 79 8.07 54.68 -10.57
N GLY A 80 8.77 54.77 -9.43
CA GLY A 80 8.50 55.75 -8.37
C GLY A 80 7.21 55.47 -7.58
N GLU A 81 6.61 54.29 -7.74
CA GLU A 81 5.40 53.91 -7.03
C GLU A 81 5.71 53.39 -5.62
N LYS A 82 5.08 53.98 -4.60
CA LYS A 82 5.12 53.43 -3.24
C LYS A 82 4.19 52.23 -3.13
N VAL A 83 4.75 51.03 -3.23
CA VAL A 83 4.04 49.77 -2.97
C VAL A 83 4.02 49.48 -1.47
N THR A 84 2.83 49.27 -0.92
CA THR A 84 2.65 48.77 0.46
C THR A 84 2.90 47.26 0.50
N GLU A 85 3.30 46.72 1.66
CA GLU A 85 3.52 45.27 1.82
C GLU A 85 2.28 44.45 1.44
N VAL A 86 1.08 44.92 1.81
CA VAL A 86 -0.19 44.27 1.45
C VAL A 86 -0.40 44.20 -0.06
N LYS A 87 -0.11 45.28 -0.80
CA LYS A 87 -0.24 45.29 -2.27
C LYS A 87 0.79 44.37 -2.91
N LEU A 88 2.01 44.33 -2.38
CA LEU A 88 3.07 43.44 -2.86
C LEU A 88 2.67 41.97 -2.68
N ASP A 89 2.20 41.58 -1.50
CA ASP A 89 1.81 40.19 -1.22
C ASP A 89 0.66 39.72 -2.10
N GLN A 90 -0.31 40.60 -2.37
CA GLN A 90 -1.40 40.33 -3.31
C GLN A 90 -0.87 40.13 -4.74
N ALA A 91 0.07 40.96 -5.18
CA ALA A 91 0.67 40.86 -6.51
C ALA A 91 1.52 39.59 -6.65
N VAL A 92 2.33 39.26 -5.64
CA VAL A 92 3.14 38.02 -5.60
C VAL A 92 2.24 36.78 -5.63
N THR A 93 1.18 36.77 -4.82
CA THR A 93 0.24 35.63 -4.75
C THR A 93 -0.45 35.36 -6.07
N ARG A 94 -0.75 36.42 -6.84
CA ARG A 94 -1.40 36.34 -8.16
C ARG A 94 -0.40 36.14 -9.31
N HIS A 95 0.90 36.17 -9.03
CA HIS A 95 1.91 36.06 -10.08
C HIS A 95 1.88 34.66 -10.73
N PRO A 96 1.87 34.56 -12.07
CA PRO A 96 1.74 33.28 -12.78
C PRO A 96 2.75 32.21 -12.36
N LYS A 97 4.00 32.60 -12.07
CA LYS A 97 5.05 31.69 -11.60
C LYS A 97 4.75 31.11 -10.21
N VAL A 98 4.23 31.93 -9.29
CA VAL A 98 3.85 31.49 -7.94
C VAL A 98 2.64 30.57 -8.00
N ILE A 99 1.64 30.90 -8.83
CA ILE A 99 0.48 30.03 -9.05
C ILE A 99 0.92 28.67 -9.61
N THR A 100 1.84 28.66 -10.57
CA THR A 100 2.35 27.42 -11.18
C THR A 100 3.12 26.57 -10.16
N ALA A 101 3.98 27.19 -9.35
CA ALA A 101 4.70 26.50 -8.27
C ALA A 101 3.74 25.92 -7.21
N LYS A 102 2.69 26.67 -6.82
CA LYS A 102 1.64 26.17 -5.91
C LYS A 102 0.88 24.98 -6.48
N LYS A 103 0.55 25.01 -7.78
CA LYS A 103 -0.10 23.87 -8.46
C LYS A 103 0.79 22.64 -8.43
N ALA A 104 2.09 22.80 -8.73
CA ALA A 104 3.06 21.70 -8.66
C ALA A 104 3.19 21.15 -7.24
N LEU A 105 3.18 22.01 -6.21
CA LEU A 105 3.21 21.56 -4.83
C LEU A 105 1.98 20.72 -4.47
N ASN A 106 0.80 21.16 -4.88
CA ASN A 106 -0.44 20.42 -4.64
C ASN A 106 -0.43 19.05 -5.33
N GLU A 107 0.09 18.98 -6.57
CA GLU A 107 0.24 17.72 -7.30
C GLU A 107 1.25 16.79 -6.62
N ALA A 108 2.38 17.32 -6.13
CA ALA A 108 3.36 16.54 -5.38
C ALA A 108 2.76 15.97 -4.08
N LYS A 109 2.00 16.78 -3.32
CA LYS A 109 1.29 16.35 -2.10
C LYS A 109 0.24 15.28 -2.38
N GLN A 110 -0.47 15.38 -3.50
CA GLN A 110 -1.40 14.34 -3.92
C GLN A 110 -0.69 13.00 -4.16
N ILE A 111 0.45 13.03 -4.84
CA ILE A 111 1.23 11.81 -5.14
C ILE A 111 1.81 11.20 -3.87
N GLU A 112 2.33 12.02 -2.95
CA GLU A 112 2.79 11.57 -1.64
C GLU A 112 1.66 10.91 -0.83
N ALA A 113 0.48 11.53 -0.80
CA ALA A 113 -0.69 10.95 -0.14
C ALA A 113 -1.08 9.58 -0.74
N VAL A 114 -1.05 9.43 -2.07
CA VAL A 114 -1.32 8.13 -2.73
C VAL A 114 -0.26 7.10 -2.36
N ALA A 115 1.03 7.47 -2.34
CA ALA A 115 2.10 6.57 -1.95
C ALA A 115 2.01 6.15 -0.47
N LYS A 116 1.56 7.05 0.40
CA LYS A 116 1.28 6.75 1.81
C LYS A 116 0.16 5.71 1.95
N ILE A 117 -0.93 5.90 1.21
CA ILE A 117 -2.05 4.94 1.16
C ILE A 117 -1.55 3.57 0.68
N ALA A 118 -0.63 3.51 -0.29
CA ALA A 118 -0.05 2.26 -0.74
C ALA A 118 0.68 1.51 0.40
N VAL A 119 1.51 2.22 1.17
CA VAL A 119 2.20 1.64 2.34
C VAL A 119 1.20 1.12 3.38
N GLU A 120 0.12 1.87 3.64
CA GLU A 120 -0.95 1.45 4.55
C GLU A 120 -1.70 0.22 4.03
N ALA A 121 -1.97 0.15 2.72
CA ALA A 121 -2.60 -1.01 2.10
C ALA A 121 -1.78 -2.29 2.34
N PHE A 122 -0.44 -2.22 2.25
CA PHE A 122 0.40 -3.37 2.57
C PHE A 122 0.39 -3.72 4.07
N LYS A 123 0.25 -2.76 4.98
CA LYS A 123 0.05 -3.07 6.41
C LYS A 123 -1.27 -3.83 6.63
N HIS A 124 -2.35 -3.39 6.01
CA HIS A 124 -3.63 -4.11 6.06
C HIS A 124 -3.54 -5.49 5.40
N ARG A 125 -2.84 -5.61 4.27
CA ARG A 125 -2.59 -6.89 3.59
C ARG A 125 -1.86 -7.88 4.51
N ARG A 126 -0.85 -7.44 5.25
CA ARG A 126 -0.16 -8.28 6.26
C ARG A 126 -1.16 -8.83 7.28
N ASP A 127 -2.02 -7.98 7.84
CA ASP A 127 -2.97 -8.39 8.86
C ASP A 127 -3.98 -9.41 8.31
N MET A 128 -4.42 -9.22 7.06
CA MET A 128 -5.25 -10.21 6.35
C MET A 128 -4.52 -11.55 6.15
N LEU A 129 -3.25 -11.53 5.74
CA LEU A 129 -2.45 -12.75 5.55
C LEU A 129 -2.28 -13.53 6.87
N VAL A 130 -2.06 -12.83 7.98
CA VAL A 130 -1.97 -13.45 9.32
C VAL A 130 -3.28 -14.13 9.69
N GLN A 131 -4.42 -13.48 9.44
CA GLN A 131 -5.75 -14.06 9.68
C GLN A 131 -6.00 -15.28 8.80
N LEU A 132 -5.70 -15.21 7.50
CA LEU A 132 -5.84 -16.33 6.57
C LEU A 132 -4.99 -17.52 6.99
N GLY A 133 -3.72 -17.29 7.35
CA GLY A 133 -2.85 -18.36 7.82
C GLY A 133 -3.32 -18.99 9.14
N ALA A 134 -3.97 -18.21 10.01
CA ALA A 134 -4.58 -18.74 11.23
C ALA A 134 -5.80 -19.62 10.92
N TYR A 135 -6.63 -19.23 9.95
CA TYR A 135 -7.76 -20.03 9.50
C TYR A 135 -7.31 -21.35 8.86
N GLU A 136 -6.32 -21.34 7.97
CA GLU A 136 -5.81 -22.57 7.33
C GLU A 136 -5.26 -23.58 8.35
N ARG A 137 -4.51 -23.11 9.36
CA ARG A 137 -4.02 -24.00 10.42
C ARG A 137 -5.16 -24.62 11.21
N LYS A 138 -6.19 -23.82 11.53
CA LYS A 138 -7.35 -24.30 12.29
C LYS A 138 -8.18 -25.31 11.48
N GLU A 139 -8.35 -25.08 10.18
CA GLU A 139 -9.01 -26.05 9.28
C GLU A 139 -8.21 -27.35 9.21
N MET A 140 -6.89 -27.28 9.07
CA MET A 140 -6.01 -28.45 9.05
C MET A 140 -6.08 -29.27 10.35
N GLU A 141 -6.08 -28.62 11.51
CA GLU A 141 -6.27 -29.27 12.81
C GLU A 141 -7.64 -30.00 12.89
N GLY A 142 -8.70 -29.36 12.39
CA GLY A 142 -10.04 -29.93 12.31
C GLY A 142 -10.10 -31.16 11.40
N GLU A 143 -9.52 -31.07 10.19
CA GLU A 143 -9.42 -32.20 9.27
C GLU A 143 -8.66 -33.38 9.86
N ILE A 144 -7.54 -33.12 10.54
CA ILE A 144 -6.76 -34.17 11.21
C ILE A 144 -7.60 -34.83 12.29
N ALA A 145 -8.31 -34.05 13.12
CA ALA A 145 -9.16 -34.59 14.18
C ALA A 145 -10.28 -35.50 13.63
N VAL A 146 -10.93 -35.08 12.53
CA VAL A 146 -11.96 -35.89 11.84
C VAL A 146 -11.35 -37.18 11.28
N ARG A 147 -10.25 -37.09 10.53
CA ARG A 147 -9.57 -38.27 9.96
C ARG A 147 -9.12 -39.26 11.04
N VAL A 148 -8.61 -38.77 12.17
CA VAL A 148 -8.21 -39.62 13.30
C VAL A 148 -9.42 -40.35 13.87
N ARG A 149 -10.55 -39.66 14.07
CA ARG A 149 -11.80 -40.25 14.56
C ARG A 149 -12.34 -41.31 13.60
N GLU A 150 -12.44 -40.99 12.31
CA GLU A 150 -12.87 -41.94 11.27
C GLU A 150 -11.98 -43.18 11.24
N SER A 151 -10.65 -43.01 11.31
CA SER A 151 -9.71 -44.13 11.34
C SER A 151 -9.87 -45.03 12.58
N ARG A 152 -10.34 -44.46 13.70
CA ARG A 152 -10.58 -45.21 14.94
C ARG A 152 -11.91 -45.96 14.87
N GLU A 153 -12.94 -45.31 14.32
CA GLU A 153 -14.26 -45.92 14.09
C GLU A 153 -14.13 -47.10 13.10
N GLN A 154 -13.44 -46.92 11.97
CA GLN A 154 -13.16 -47.99 11.00
C GLN A 154 -12.40 -49.18 11.62
N ARG A 155 -11.38 -48.90 12.45
CA ARG A 155 -10.65 -49.96 13.17
C ARG A 155 -11.56 -50.74 14.13
N LEU A 156 -12.43 -50.05 14.85
CA LEU A 156 -13.39 -50.70 15.75
C LEU A 156 -14.39 -51.56 14.98
N GLU A 157 -14.91 -51.07 13.86
CA GLU A 157 -15.85 -51.78 13.00
C GLU A 157 -15.22 -53.04 12.40
N SER A 158 -14.02 -52.92 11.83
CA SER A 158 -13.26 -54.08 11.31
C SER A 158 -12.99 -55.15 12.40
N SER A 159 -12.77 -54.73 13.64
CA SER A 159 -12.55 -55.64 14.77
C SER A 159 -13.83 -56.36 15.16
N LYS A 160 -14.97 -55.64 15.20
CA LYS A 160 -16.29 -56.24 15.43
C LYS A 160 -16.63 -57.25 14.32
N ASP A 161 -16.41 -56.90 13.07
CA ASP A 161 -16.68 -57.77 11.93
C ASP A 161 -15.82 -59.04 11.97
N ALA A 162 -14.53 -58.92 12.32
CA ALA A 162 -13.64 -60.06 12.50
C ALA A 162 -14.13 -61.00 13.61
N VAL A 163 -14.53 -60.44 14.77
CA VAL A 163 -15.07 -61.23 15.89
C VAL A 163 -16.39 -61.91 15.51
N LEU A 164 -17.29 -61.22 14.80
CA LEU A 164 -18.55 -61.78 14.34
C LEU A 164 -18.32 -62.91 13.31
N ALA A 165 -17.36 -62.75 12.40
CA ALA A 165 -16.98 -63.78 11.43
C ALA A 165 -16.44 -65.04 12.12
N ILE A 166 -15.57 -64.89 13.11
CA ILE A 166 -15.05 -66.02 13.91
C ILE A 166 -16.20 -66.75 14.62
N ARG A 167 -17.15 -66.01 15.22
CA ARG A 167 -18.30 -66.62 15.90
C ARG A 167 -19.23 -67.36 14.95
N ARG A 168 -19.46 -66.84 13.73
CA ARG A 168 -20.26 -67.52 12.70
C ARG A 168 -19.60 -68.82 12.25
N ALA A 169 -18.30 -68.79 11.95
CA ALA A 169 -17.55 -69.99 11.57
C ALA A 169 -17.57 -71.07 12.68
N ALA A 170 -17.47 -70.67 13.96
CA ALA A 170 -17.56 -71.59 15.09
C ALA A 170 -18.97 -72.22 15.21
N ALA A 171 -20.04 -71.45 14.98
CA ALA A 171 -21.41 -71.95 15.03
C ALA A 171 -21.72 -72.94 13.88
N GLU A 172 -21.16 -72.71 12.69
CA GLU A 172 -21.31 -73.60 11.53
C GLU A 172 -20.55 -74.93 11.70
N SER A 173 -19.45 -74.95 12.47
CA SER A 173 -18.68 -76.17 12.75
C SER A 173 -19.30 -77.12 13.81
N GLN A 174 -20.41 -76.71 14.44
CA GLN A 174 -21.10 -77.47 15.49
C GLN A 174 -22.45 -78.06 15.02
N GLN A 175 -22.79 -77.92 13.74
CA GLN A 175 -23.92 -78.58 13.07
C GLN A 175 -23.41 -79.75 12.21
#